data_AF-A0A924A2R1-F1
#
_entry.id   AF-A0A924A2R1-F1
#
_cell.length_a   1.000
_cell.length_b   1.000
_cell.length_c   1.000
_cell.angle_alpha   90.00
_cell.angle_beta   90.00
_cell.angle_gamma   90.00
#
_symmetry.space_group_name_H-M   'P 1'
#
loop_
_entity.id
_entity.type
_entity.pdbx_description
1 polymer ?
#
loop_
_entity_poly.entity_id
_entity_poly.type
_entity_poly.pdbx_seq_one_letter_code
_entity_poly.pdbx_strand_id
1 'polypeptide(L)'
;MNDSKRSTLGQTSHPEAPVSDREAVRITQHENVPELVAFIIALQMGRRISTDKAARLLEHMVKEQMSTDAGLIADQMRSDHWEADLSDGETLIVLAQRALGYLATDDGVALFNFFVKTFAGTSGDMFD
;
A
#
# COMPACT_ATOMS: atom_id res chain seq x y z
N MET A 1 -42.23 -31.57 -33.59
CA MET A 1 -41.51 -30.28 -33.60
C MET A 1 -41.66 -29.68 -32.21
N ASN A 2 -40.65 -29.27 -31.45
CA ASN A 2 -39.21 -29.13 -31.67
C ASN A 2 -38.52 -29.03 -30.29
N ASP A 3 -37.28 -29.52 -30.21
CA ASP A 3 -36.12 -29.16 -29.37
C ASP A 3 -36.35 -28.65 -27.92
N SER A 4 -35.94 -29.36 -26.86
CA SER A 4 -34.57 -29.50 -26.33
C SER A 4 -33.67 -28.25 -26.46
N LYS A 5 -33.37 -27.55 -25.34
CA LYS A 5 -32.02 -26.99 -25.05
C LYS A 5 -31.88 -26.40 -23.63
N ARG A 6 -30.98 -27.03 -22.87
CA ARG A 6 -29.88 -26.48 -22.04
C ARG A 6 -30.23 -25.52 -20.88
N SER A 7 -30.03 -25.93 -19.63
CA SER A 7 -28.74 -25.90 -18.89
C SER A 7 -28.17 -24.51 -18.61
N THR A 8 -28.09 -24.22 -17.31
CA THR A 8 -27.02 -23.50 -16.60
C THR A 8 -26.61 -22.12 -17.12
N LEU A 9 -27.11 -21.09 -16.45
CA LEU A 9 -26.38 -19.84 -16.17
C LEU A 9 -26.69 -19.56 -14.69
N GLY A 10 -25.93 -20.11 -13.76
CA GLY A 10 -24.62 -19.59 -13.44
C GLY A 10 -24.83 -18.43 -12.48
N GLN A 11 -24.85 -18.72 -11.17
CA GLN A 11 -24.55 -17.71 -10.16
C GLN A 11 -23.18 -17.14 -10.50
N THR A 12 -23.15 -16.08 -11.30
CA THR A 12 -21.96 -15.26 -11.44
C THR A 12 -21.83 -14.58 -10.09
N SER A 13 -20.88 -15.08 -9.30
CA SER A 13 -20.23 -14.36 -8.22
C SER A 13 -20.20 -12.88 -8.58
N HIS A 14 -20.87 -12.05 -7.78
CA HIS A 14 -20.78 -10.61 -7.97
C HIS A 14 -19.29 -10.26 -7.96
N PRO A 15 -18.77 -9.56 -8.98
CA PRO A 15 -17.46 -8.95 -8.84
C PRO A 15 -17.58 -8.01 -7.64
N GLU A 16 -16.74 -8.21 -6.63
CA GLU A 16 -16.62 -7.27 -5.52
C GLU A 16 -16.52 -5.88 -6.13
N ALA A 17 -17.45 -4.99 -5.77
CA ALA A 17 -17.50 -3.66 -6.34
C ALA A 17 -16.12 -3.01 -6.14
N PRO A 18 -15.56 -2.33 -7.17
CA PRO A 18 -14.26 -1.69 -7.04
C PRO A 18 -14.31 -0.76 -5.84
N VAL A 19 -13.39 -0.99 -4.90
CA VAL A 19 -13.23 -0.14 -3.73
C VAL A 19 -12.79 1.21 -4.29
N SER A 20 -13.56 2.27 -4.06
CA SER A 20 -13.14 3.62 -4.44
C SER A 20 -11.82 3.96 -3.74
N ASP A 21 -10.92 4.74 -4.35
CA ASP A 21 -9.66 5.17 -3.72
C ASP A 21 -9.87 5.73 -2.29
N ARG A 22 -10.98 6.45 -2.06
CA ARG A 22 -11.35 6.95 -0.72
C ARG A 22 -11.65 5.84 0.28
N GLU A 23 -12.26 4.76 -0.18
CA GLU A 23 -12.60 3.61 0.64
C GLU A 23 -11.36 2.73 0.91
N ALA A 24 -10.44 2.63 -0.05
CA ALA A 24 -9.15 1.96 0.14
C ALA A 24 -8.26 2.69 1.15
N VAL A 25 -8.21 4.02 1.06
CA VAL A 25 -7.56 4.87 2.07
C VAL A 25 -8.23 4.69 3.44
N ARG A 26 -9.57 4.65 3.49
CA ARG A 26 -10.29 4.40 4.74
C ARG A 26 -9.96 3.02 5.32
N ILE A 27 -9.93 1.95 4.52
CA ILE A 27 -9.64 0.58 4.97
C ILE A 27 -8.22 0.48 5.54
N THR A 28 -7.23 1.01 4.82
CA THR A 28 -5.82 0.98 5.27
C THR A 28 -5.58 1.83 6.53
N GLN A 29 -6.41 2.86 6.77
CA GLN A 29 -6.31 3.74 7.93
C GLN A 29 -7.17 3.32 9.14
N HIS A 30 -8.32 2.68 8.95
CA HIS A 30 -9.26 2.29 10.02
C HIS A 30 -9.08 0.87 10.52
N GLU A 31 -8.65 -0.06 9.67
CA GLU A 31 -8.18 -1.34 10.19
C GLU A 31 -6.84 -1.06 10.87
N ASN A 32 -6.78 -1.22 12.19
CA ASN A 32 -5.54 -1.08 12.96
C ASN A 32 -4.56 -2.16 12.49
N VAL A 33 -3.88 -1.96 11.36
CA VAL A 33 -2.95 -2.91 10.76
C VAL A 33 -1.71 -2.98 11.64
N PRO A 34 -1.52 -4.04 12.46
CA PRO A 34 -0.37 -4.13 13.35
C PRO A 34 0.96 -4.08 12.57
N GLU A 35 0.94 -4.58 11.33
CA GLU A 35 2.07 -4.57 10.42
C GLU A 35 2.45 -3.16 9.96
N LEU A 36 1.51 -2.21 9.89
CA LEU A 36 1.81 -0.81 9.57
C LEU A 36 2.52 -0.12 10.75
N VAL A 37 2.14 -0.45 11.98
CA VAL A 37 2.84 0.02 13.18
C VAL A 37 4.24 -0.60 13.26
N ALA A 38 4.37 -1.90 12.96
CA ALA A 38 5.65 -2.57 12.90
C ALA A 38 6.57 -1.98 11.82
N PHE A 39 6.03 -1.61 10.65
CA PHE A 39 6.76 -0.88 9.62
C PHE A 39 7.30 0.45 10.14
N ILE A 40 6.48 1.28 10.79
CA ILE A 40 6.91 2.57 11.36
C ILE A 40 8.03 2.36 12.40
N ILE A 41 7.93 1.32 13.22
CA ILE A 41 8.97 0.98 14.20
C ILE A 41 10.26 0.55 13.49
N ALA A 42 10.18 -0.22 12.40
CA ALA A 42 11.32 -0.70 11.64
C ALA A 42 12.09 0.42 10.92
N LEU A 43 11.45 1.56 10.64
CA LEU A 43 12.14 2.76 10.15
C LEU A 43 13.13 3.32 11.17
N GLN A 44 12.98 2.97 12.46
CA GLN A 44 13.86 3.38 13.56
C GLN A 44 14.11 4.90 13.58
N MET A 45 13.07 5.68 13.27
CA MET A 45 13.16 7.14 13.27
C MET A 45 13.23 7.68 14.69
N GLY A 46 14.08 8.69 14.92
CA GLY A 46 14.14 9.38 16.21
C GLY A 46 12.83 10.09 16.58
N ARG A 47 12.06 10.54 15.58
CA ARG A 47 10.68 11.00 15.73
C ARG A 47 9.73 10.05 15.01
N ARG A 48 8.69 9.59 15.71
CA ARG A 48 7.67 8.74 15.10
C ARG A 48 6.82 9.57 14.13
N ILE A 49 6.73 9.09 12.90
CA ILE A 49 5.77 9.58 11.91
C ILE A 49 4.36 9.04 12.19
N SER A 50 3.35 9.68 11.59
CA SER A 50 1.97 9.20 11.65
C SER A 50 1.79 7.94 10.80
N THR A 51 0.80 7.12 11.17
CA THR A 51 0.36 5.97 10.38
C THR A 51 -0.13 6.37 8.99
N ASP A 52 -0.81 7.50 8.88
CA ASP A 52 -1.24 8.08 7.61
C ASP A 52 -0.06 8.37 6.67
N LYS A 53 1.02 8.97 7.19
CA LYS A 53 2.21 9.28 6.39
C LYS A 53 2.90 8.00 5.88
N ALA A 54 3.00 6.98 6.73
CA ALA A 54 3.53 5.68 6.36
C ALA A 54 2.64 4.93 5.34
N ALA A 55 1.32 4.98 5.51
CA ALA A 55 0.38 4.36 4.59
C ALA A 55 0.44 4.99 3.18
N ARG A 56 0.55 6.32 3.09
CA ARG A 56 0.71 7.01 1.80
C ARG A 56 1.96 6.56 1.06
N LEU A 57 3.09 6.42 1.76
CA LEU A 57 4.31 5.91 1.14
C LEU A 57 4.10 4.50 0.56
N LEU A 58 3.46 3.60 1.30
CA LEU A 58 3.15 2.25 0.82
C LEU A 58 2.18 2.26 -0.37
N GLU A 59 1.19 3.15 -0.35
CA GLU A 59 0.29 3.39 -1.49
C GLU A 59 1.07 3.83 -2.74
N HIS A 60 1.97 4.83 -2.61
CA HIS A 60 2.84 5.26 -3.71
C HIS A 60 3.71 4.11 -4.22
N MET A 61 4.29 3.32 -3.32
CA MET A 61 5.11 2.17 -3.70
C MET A 61 4.32 1.11 -4.48
N VAL A 62 3.04 0.90 -4.16
CA VAL A 62 2.14 -0.01 -4.90
C VAL A 62 1.76 0.58 -6.25
N LYS A 63 1.31 1.85 -6.29
CA LYS A 63 0.84 2.53 -7.51
C LYS A 63 1.97 2.74 -8.53
N GLU A 64 3.16 3.07 -8.05
CA GLU A 64 4.32 3.44 -8.87
C GLU A 64 5.32 2.29 -9.02
N GLN A 65 5.02 1.11 -8.46
CA GLN A 65 5.85 -0.10 -8.52
C GLN A 65 7.30 0.11 -8.02
N MET A 66 7.48 0.99 -7.04
CA MET A 66 8.80 1.41 -6.50
C MET A 66 9.39 0.44 -5.46
N SER A 67 8.82 -0.77 -5.31
CA SER A 67 9.05 -1.65 -4.16
C SER A 67 10.46 -2.24 -4.02
N THR A 68 11.41 -1.89 -4.90
CA THR A 68 12.75 -2.48 -4.92
C THR A 68 13.90 -1.46 -4.96
N ASP A 69 13.63 -0.16 -5.08
CA ASP A 69 14.67 0.88 -5.24
C ASP A 69 14.64 1.89 -4.09
N ALA A 70 15.71 1.93 -3.30
CA ALA A 70 15.82 2.83 -2.15
C ALA A 70 15.91 4.30 -2.56
N GLY A 71 16.49 4.60 -3.73
CA GLY A 71 16.56 5.95 -4.28
C GLY A 71 15.18 6.47 -4.63
N LEU A 72 14.37 5.67 -5.34
CA LEU A 72 12.99 6.05 -5.67
C LEU A 72 12.12 6.25 -4.42
N ILE A 73 12.27 5.36 -3.42
CA ILE A 73 11.56 5.51 -2.14
C ILE A 73 12.02 6.78 -1.41
N ALA A 74 13.31 7.09 -1.40
CA ALA A 74 13.83 8.31 -0.76
C ALA A 74 13.36 9.58 -1.48
N ASP A 75 13.28 9.55 -2.81
CA ASP A 75 12.75 10.64 -3.61
C ASP A 75 11.25 10.86 -3.36
N GLN A 76 10.49 9.77 -3.23
CA GLN A 76 9.08 9.83 -2.83
C GLN A 76 8.92 10.40 -1.42
N MET A 77 9.70 9.93 -0.44
CA MET A 77 9.71 10.50 0.92
C MET A 77 10.04 12.00 0.91
N ARG A 78 10.92 12.45 0.00
CA ARG A 78 11.24 13.87 -0.16
C ARG A 78 10.04 14.64 -0.72
N SER A 79 9.38 14.10 -1.74
CA SER A 79 8.14 14.66 -2.29
C SER A 79 7.04 14.78 -1.23
N ASP A 80 6.98 13.82 -0.31
CA ASP A 80 6.03 13.79 0.81
C ASP A 80 6.52 14.59 2.04
N HIS A 81 7.58 15.38 1.89
CA HIS A 81 8.14 16.26 2.92
C HIS A 81 8.50 15.54 4.23
N TRP A 82 9.13 14.37 4.15
CA TRP A 82 9.60 13.62 5.33
C TRP A 82 10.82 14.26 6.01
N GLU A 83 11.52 15.17 5.32
CA GLU A 83 12.71 15.85 5.85
C GLU A 83 12.42 16.64 7.13
N ALA A 84 11.18 17.11 7.32
CA ALA A 84 10.76 17.81 8.53
C ALA A 84 10.70 16.92 9.79
N ASP A 85 10.60 15.60 9.61
CA ASP A 85 10.49 14.61 10.69
C ASP A 85 11.83 13.93 11.00
N LEU A 86 12.89 14.21 10.24
CA LEU A 86 14.21 13.67 10.47
C LEU A 86 14.82 14.22 11.76
N SER A 87 15.51 13.35 12.50
CA SER A 87 16.41 13.74 13.59
C SER A 87 17.81 14.01 13.04
N ASP A 88 18.64 14.69 13.84
CA ASP A 88 20.01 15.01 13.46
C ASP A 88 20.79 13.75 13.06
N GLY A 89 21.38 13.77 11.85
CA GLY A 89 22.14 12.65 11.31
C GLY A 89 21.33 11.57 10.59
N GLU A 90 19.99 11.66 10.58
CA GLU A 90 19.15 10.82 9.74
C GLU A 90 19.09 11.36 8.30
N THR A 91 18.93 10.46 7.33
CA THR A 91 18.76 10.83 5.92
C THR A 91 17.65 9.99 5.32
N LEU A 92 16.94 10.54 4.33
CA LEU A 92 15.86 9.83 3.64
C LEU A 92 16.34 8.51 3.01
N ILE A 93 17.58 8.48 2.48
CA ILE A 93 18.12 7.27 1.87
C ILE A 93 18.33 6.14 2.90
N VAL A 94 18.74 6.47 4.12
CA VAL A 94 18.86 5.49 5.21
C VAL A 94 17.47 4.97 5.62
N LEU A 95 16.46 5.85 5.69
CA LEU A 95 15.09 5.43 5.98
C LEU A 95 14.50 4.55 4.87
N ALA A 96 14.75 4.88 3.61
CA ALA A 96 14.32 4.09 2.47
C ALA A 96 14.97 2.70 2.46
N GLN A 97 16.26 2.60 2.81
CA GLN A 97 16.93 1.30 2.98
C GLN A 97 16.32 0.47 4.10
N ARG A 98 15.96 1.10 5.23
CA ARG A 98 15.25 0.42 6.34
C ARG A 98 13.86 -0.03 5.92
N ALA A 99 13.13 0.80 5.15
CA ALA A 99 11.84 0.47 4.60
C ALA A 99 11.92 -0.77 3.70
N LEU A 100 12.88 -0.82 2.76
CA LEU A 100 13.13 -2.01 1.93
C LEU A 100 13.53 -3.22 2.76
N GLY A 101 14.39 -3.03 3.76
CA GLY A 101 14.81 -4.09 4.67
C GLY A 101 13.63 -4.73 5.40
N TYR A 102 12.67 -3.91 5.86
CA TYR A 102 11.43 -4.41 6.46
C TYR A 102 10.54 -5.12 5.43
N LEU A 103 10.35 -4.54 4.25
CA LEU A 103 9.50 -5.10 3.19
C LEU A 103 10.02 -6.44 2.64
N ALA A 104 11.31 -6.75 2.86
CA ALA A 104 11.90 -8.05 2.55
C ALA A 104 11.63 -9.15 3.61
N THR A 105 11.00 -8.81 4.75
CA THR A 105 10.61 -9.78 5.79
C THR A 105 9.21 -10.35 5.54
N ASP A 106 8.86 -11.46 6.19
CA ASP A 106 7.52 -12.06 6.07
C ASP A 106 6.40 -11.07 6.46
N ASP A 107 6.59 -10.31 7.54
CA ASP A 107 5.64 -9.28 8.00
C ASP A 107 5.53 -8.13 7.00
N GLY A 108 6.65 -7.74 6.39
CA GLY A 108 6.70 -6.73 5.35
C GLY A 108 6.00 -7.16 4.06
N VAL A 109 6.18 -8.42 3.65
CA VAL A 109 5.48 -9.01 2.51
C VAL A 109 3.97 -9.10 2.78
N ALA A 110 3.57 -9.47 4.00
CA ALA A 110 2.16 -9.50 4.39
C ALA A 110 1.52 -8.10 4.32
N LEU A 111 2.20 -7.08 4.84
CA LEU A 111 1.78 -5.68 4.76
C LEU A 111 1.67 -5.22 3.30
N PHE A 112 2.70 -5.46 2.49
CA PHE A 112 2.70 -5.04 1.10
C PHE A 112 1.59 -5.72 0.30
N ASN A 113 1.36 -7.02 0.52
CA ASN A 113 0.26 -7.75 -0.09
C ASN A 113 -1.12 -7.23 0.34
N PHE A 114 -1.28 -6.79 1.59
CA PHE A 114 -2.49 -6.13 2.04
C PHE A 114 -2.73 -4.83 1.25
N PHE A 115 -1.71 -3.97 1.13
CA PHE A 115 -1.82 -2.75 0.33
C PHE A 115 -2.08 -3.05 -1.15
N VAL A 116 -1.36 -4.00 -1.76
CA VAL A 116 -1.61 -4.43 -3.15
C VAL A 116 -3.04 -4.91 -3.33
N LYS A 117 -3.60 -5.74 -2.44
CA LYS A 117 -4.99 -6.19 -2.54
C LYS A 117 -5.99 -5.04 -2.39
N THR A 118 -5.75 -4.15 -1.44
CA THR A 118 -6.63 -3.01 -1.16
C THR A 118 -6.65 -2.01 -2.32
N PHE A 119 -5.52 -1.76 -2.98
CA PHE A 119 -5.41 -0.83 -4.10
C PHE A 119 -5.54 -1.48 -5.49
N ALA A 120 -5.37 -2.80 -5.62
CA ALA A 120 -5.66 -3.51 -6.88
C ALA A 120 -7.15 -3.43 -7.25
N GLY A 121 -8.03 -3.32 -6.24
CA GLY A 121 -9.46 -3.10 -6.43
C GLY A 121 -9.86 -1.66 -6.77
N THR A 122 -8.95 -0.68 -6.69
CA THR A 122 -9.24 0.73 -7.02
C THR A 122 -8.93 1.07 -8.48
N SER A 123 -8.34 0.14 -9.23
CA SER A 123 -8.11 0.26 -10.67
C SER A 123 -9.42 0.13 -11.45
N GLY A 124 -10.15 1.24 -11.63
CA GLY A 124 -11.38 1.23 -12.43
C GLY A 124 -12.10 2.54 -12.72
N ASP A 125 -11.78 3.68 -12.09
CA ASP A 125 -12.36 4.98 -12.47
C ASP A 125 -11.28 5.87 -13.11
N MET A 126 -10.88 5.52 -14.33
CA MET A 126 -10.25 6.45 -15.25
C MET A 126 -10.95 6.32 -16.60
N PHE A 127 -11.66 7.41 -16.96
CA PHE A 127 -12.24 7.79 -18.26
C PHE A 127 -13.66 7.31 -18.59
N ASP A 128 -14.65 8.14 -18.24
CA ASP A 128 -15.67 8.61 -19.19
C ASP A 128 -15.73 10.15 -19.10
#